data_AF-A0A953QH14-F1
#
_entry.id   AF-A0A953QH14-F1
#
_cell.length_a   1.000
_cell.length_b   1.000
_cell.length_c   1.000
_cell.angle_alpha   90.00
_cell.angle_beta   90.00
_cell.angle_gamma   90.00
#
_symmetry.space_group_name_H-M   'P 1'
#
loop_
_entity.id
_entity.type
_entity.pdbx_description
1 polymer ?
#
loop_
_entity_poly.entity_id
_entity_poly.type
_entity_poly.pdbx_seq_one_letter_code
_entity_poly.pdbx_strand_id
1 'polypeptide(L)' 'MRYRIHSSTIALTVSGNHQAACSVHKGDVVEVVGPSADERFVLVRLNGEELYMFQADLTQRGTAEEIALA' A
#
# COMPACT_ATOMS: atom_id res chain seq x y z
N MET A 1 -5.16 6.42 -6.69
CA MET A 1 -5.58 7.02 -5.40
C MET A 1 -4.39 6.98 -4.45
N ARG A 2 -4.13 8.02 -3.65
CA ARG A 2 -3.02 8.02 -2.68
C ARG A 2 -3.53 7.93 -1.25
N TYR A 3 -2.78 7.28 -0.39
CA TYR A 3 -3.07 7.15 1.04
C TYR A 3 -1.84 7.53 1.84
N ARG A 4 -2.03 8.38 2.85
CA ARG A 4 -1.01 8.63 3.87
C ARG A 4 -1.23 7.68 5.04
N ILE A 5 -0.20 6.92 5.38
CA ILE A 5 -0.24 5.96 6.48
C ILE A 5 -0.10 6.68 7.81
N HIS A 6 -1.08 6.55 8.70
CA HIS A 6 -1.07 7.16 10.05
C HIS A 6 -0.72 6.15 11.16
N SER A 7 -0.71 4.85 10.84
CA SER A 7 -0.27 3.76 11.72
C SER A 7 0.52 2.73 10.93
N SER A 8 1.72 2.38 11.39
CA SER A 8 2.58 1.43 10.66
C SER A 8 1.88 0.09 10.41
N THR A 9 2.24 -0.55 9.30
CA THR A 9 1.75 -1.88 8.94
C THR A 9 2.79 -2.66 8.13
N ILE A 10 2.43 -3.88 7.71
CA ILE A 10 3.25 -4.78 6.91
C ILE A 10 2.67 -4.89 5.49
N ALA A 11 3.54 -4.90 4.50
CA ALA A 11 3.23 -5.23 3.11
C ALA A 11 4.16 -6.35 2.62
N LEU A 12 3.81 -6.98 1.51
CA LEU A 12 4.58 -8.06 0.90
C LEU A 12 5.19 -7.59 -0.43
N THR A 13 6.44 -7.96 -0.70
CA THR A 13 7.06 -7.68 -2.00
C THR A 13 6.38 -8.47 -3.13
N VAL A 14 6.36 -7.92 -4.35
CA VAL A 14 5.75 -8.56 -5.54
C VAL A 14 6.72 -9.57 -6.21
N SER A 15 7.87 -9.87 -5.62
CA SER A 15 8.98 -10.58 -6.25
C SER A 15 8.76 -12.10 -6.46
N GLY A 16 8.17 -12.47 -7.59
CA GLY A 16 8.16 -13.86 -8.08
C GLY A 16 7.66 -14.88 -7.04
N ASN A 17 8.35 -16.01 -6.91
CA ASN A 17 7.90 -17.11 -6.04
C ASN A 17 8.22 -16.89 -4.54
N HIS A 18 8.90 -15.78 -4.18
CA HIS A 18 9.32 -15.50 -2.80
C HIS A 18 8.91 -14.08 -2.42
N GLN A 19 7.94 -13.98 -1.54
CA GLN A 19 7.49 -12.71 -0.99
C GLN A 19 8.20 -12.45 0.34
N ALA A 20 8.74 -11.25 0.50
CA ALA A 20 9.27 -10.77 1.77
C ALA A 20 8.28 -9.81 2.42
N ALA A 21 8.13 -9.92 3.74
CA ALA A 21 7.40 -8.93 4.52
C ALA A 21 8.27 -7.68 4.72
N CYS A 22 7.71 -6.51 4.44
CA CYS A 22 8.34 -5.21 4.65
C CYS A 22 7.45 -4.32 5.49
N SER A 23 8.06 -3.39 6.22
CA SER A 23 7.32 -2.42 7.02
C SER A 23 6.95 -1.22 6.16
N VAL A 24 5.68 -0.80 6.23
CA VAL A 24 5.22 0.49 5.76
C VAL A 24 5.02 1.36 7.00
N HIS A 25 5.74 2.46 7.09
CA HIS A 25 5.84 3.26 8.28
C HIS A 25 4.78 4.36 8.32
N LYS A 26 4.43 4.79 9.54
CA LYS A 26 3.65 6.02 9.73
C LYS A 26 4.34 7.18 9.02
N GLY A 27 3.58 7.91 8.21
CA GLY A 27 4.02 9.05 7.41
C GLY A 27 4.23 8.71 5.94
N ASP A 28 4.45 7.43 5.62
CA ASP A 28 4.62 6.97 4.25
C ASP A 28 3.37 7.26 3.42
N VAL A 29 3.58 7.58 2.14
CA VAL A 29 2.50 7.77 1.17
C VAL A 29 2.57 6.63 0.18
N VAL A 30 1.48 5.89 0.07
CA VAL A 30 1.33 4.80 -0.89
C VAL A 30 0.34 5.19 -1.98
N GLU A 31 0.63 4.79 -3.21
CA GLU A 31 -0.28 4.93 -4.35
C GLU A 31 -0.94 3.60 -4.65
N VAL A 32 -2.27 3.53 -4.68
CA VAL A 32 -2.99 2.36 -5.16
C VAL A 32 -2.81 2.25 -6.67
N VAL A 33 -2.16 1.18 -7.10
CA VAL A 33 -1.93 0.85 -8.51
C VAL A 33 -3.12 0.08 -9.08
N GLY A 34 -3.67 -0.88 -8.32
CA GLY A 34 -4.79 -1.70 -8.76
C GLY A 34 -5.08 -2.89 -7.85
N PRO A 35 -6.04 -3.74 -8.22
CA PRO A 35 -6.37 -4.94 -7.47
C PRO A 35 -5.25 -6.00 -7.55
N SER A 36 -5.14 -6.84 -6.53
CA SER A 36 -4.37 -8.09 -6.57
C SER A 36 -5.22 -9.26 -7.05
N ALA A 37 -4.59 -10.38 -7.42
CA ALA A 37 -5.29 -11.64 -7.70
C ALA A 37 -5.95 -12.23 -6.44
N ASP A 38 -5.36 -11.98 -5.27
CA ASP A 38 -5.98 -12.28 -3.97
C ASP A 38 -6.73 -11.04 -3.48
N GLU A 39 -8.04 -11.14 -3.36
CA GLU A 39 -8.95 -10.03 -3.02
C GLU A 39 -8.69 -9.40 -1.65
N ARG A 40 -7.92 -10.06 -0.78
CA ARG A 40 -7.53 -9.50 0.52
C ARG A 40 -6.47 -8.41 0.37
N PHE A 41 -5.76 -8.41 -0.76
CA PHE A 41 -4.66 -7.52 -1.04
C PHE A 41 -4.99 -6.52 -2.15
N VAL A 42 -4.33 -5.38 -2.07
CA VAL A 42 -4.28 -4.36 -3.11
C VAL A 42 -2.82 -4.14 -3.49
N LEU A 43 -2.57 -3.92 -4.78
CA LEU A 43 -1.25 -3.54 -5.27
C LEU A 43 -1.05 -2.05 -5.02
N VAL A 44 -0.02 -1.72 -4.25
CA VAL A 44 0.37 -0.34 -3.96
C VAL A 44 1.78 -0.07 -4.41
N ARG A 45 2.10 1.20 -4.65
CA ARG A 45 3.44 1.69 -4.93
C ARG A 45 3.93 2.56 -3.78
N LEU A 46 5.11 2.24 -3.25
CA LEU A 46 5.82 3.00 -2.22
C LEU A 46 7.25 3.25 -2.71
N ASN A 47 7.66 4.52 -2.80
CA ASN A 47 9.01 4.91 -3.26
C ASN A 47 9.42 4.28 -4.61
N GLY A 48 8.45 4.05 -5.50
CA GLY A 48 8.67 3.44 -6.82
C GLY A 48 8.60 1.91 -6.83
N GLU A 49 8.55 1.25 -5.67
CA GLU A 49 8.43 -0.20 -5.55
C GLU A 49 6.98 -0.64 -5.40
N GLU A 50 6.61 -1.75 -6.04
CA GLU A 50 5.27 -2.33 -5.94
C GLU A 50 5.21 -3.39 -4.85
N LEU A 51 4.17 -3.29 -4.02
CA LEU A 51 3.95 -4.10 -2.83
C LEU A 51 2.49 -4.54 -2.75
N TYR A 52 2.24 -5.73 -2.20
CA TYR A 52 0.91 -6.16 -1.80
C TYR A 52 0.64 -5.70 -0.37
N MET A 53 -0.41 -4.91 -0.19
CA MET A 53 -0.87 -4.43 1.11
C MET A 53 -2.26 -4.98 1.39
N PHE A 54 -2.58 -5.29 2.64
CA PHE A 54 -3.95 -5.66 3.00
C PHE A 54 -4.91 -4.49 2.73
N GLN A 55 -6.00 -4.76 2.03
CA GLN A 55 -7.00 -3.73 1.73
C GLN A 55 -7.60 -3.12 3.01
N ALA A 56 -7.80 -3.96 4.05
CA ALA A 56 -8.27 -3.50 5.35
C ALA A 56 -7.29 -2.52 6.01
N ASP A 57 -5.97 -2.77 5.92
CA ASP A 57 -4.98 -1.87 6.49
C ASP A 57 -4.95 -0.53 5.78
N LEU A 58 -5.10 -0.50 4.46
CA LEU A 58 -5.11 0.75 3.71
C LEU A 58 -6.24 1.69 4.18
N THR A 59 -7.40 1.13 4.53
CA THR A 59 -8.57 1.91 4.98
C THR A 59 -8.58 2.19 6.48
N GLN A 60 -8.02 1.30 7.30
CA GLN A 60 -7.99 1.45 8.77
C GLN A 60 -6.77 2.21 9.28
N ARG A 61 -5.67 2.21 8.51
CA ARG A 61 -4.37 2.78 8.89
C ARG A 61 -3.91 3.88 7.95
N GLY A 62 -4.64 4.13 6.87
CA GLY A 62 -4.37 5.16 5.90
C GLY A 62 -5.53 6.14 5.76
N THR A 63 -5.21 7.39 5.44
CA THR A 63 -6.19 8.40 5.04
C THR A 63 -6.03 8.67 3.55
N ALA A 64 -7.11 8.57 2.78
CA ALA A 64 -7.11 8.91 1.38
C ALA A 64 -6.78 10.40 1.20
N GLU A 65 -5.80 10.71 0.38
CA GLU A 65 -5.48 12.08 -0.02
C GLU A 65 -6.16 12.34 -1.37
N GLU A 66 -7.10 13.28 -1.42
CA GLU A 66 -7.53 13.86 -2.68
C GLU A 66 -6.37 14.64 -3.27
N ILE A 67 -5.91 14.25 -4.45
CA ILE A 67 -5.03 15.12 -5.23
C ILE A 67 -5.93 16.24 -5.75
N ALA A 68 -5.91 17.39 -5.07
CA ALA A 68 -6.35 18.62 -5.68
C ALA A 68 -5.46 18.85 -6.90
N LEU A 69 -6.01 18.59 -8.09
CA LEU A 69 -5.38 19.00 -9.34
C LEU A 69 -5.39 20.53 -9.35
N ALA A 70 -4.23 21.12 -9.03
CA ALA A 70 -3.95 22.53 -9.22
C ALA A 70 -3.59 22.80 -10.68
#